data_AF-A0A1F7IYA7-F1
#
_entry.id   AF-A0A1F7IYA7-F1
#
_cell.length_a   1.000
_cell.length_b   1.000
_cell.length_c   1.000
_cell.angle_alpha   90.00
_cell.angle_beta   90.00
_cell.angle_gamma   90.00
#
_symmetry.space_group_name_H-M   'P 1'
#
loop_
_entity.id
_entity.type
_entity.pdbx_description
1 polymer ?
#
loop_
_entity_poly.entity_id
_entity_poly.type
_entity_poly.pdbx_seq_one_letter_code
_entity_poly.pdbx_strand_id
1 'polypeptide(L)' 'MQKFTFWDLREDVKTKFRIEIDPYLFASDLMVVEEFDFLPKMIKPLEIQELQDFFKQLSKKLGKESIE' A
#
# COMPACT_ATOMS: atom_id res chain seq x y z
N MET A 1 -13.41 6.67 6.64
CA MET A 1 -12.69 6.16 7.81
C MET A 1 -11.93 4.92 7.40
N GLN A 2 -10.61 4.91 7.61
CA GLN A 2 -9.77 3.72 7.40
C GLN A 2 -9.91 2.85 8.65
N LYS A 3 -10.58 1.69 8.53
CA LYS A 3 -10.94 0.85 9.68
C LYS A 3 -9.78 -0.01 10.19
N PHE A 4 -8.80 -0.28 9.33
CA PHE A 4 -7.68 -1.17 9.60
C PHE A 4 -6.37 -0.49 9.21
N THR A 5 -5.34 -0.69 10.00
CA THR A 5 -3.97 -0.26 9.72
C THR A 5 -3.24 -1.30 8.86
N PHE A 6 -2.09 -0.92 8.30
CA PHE A 6 -1.21 -1.88 7.63
C PHE A 6 -0.84 -3.06 8.53
N TRP A 7 -0.56 -2.78 9.82
CA TRP A 7 -0.15 -3.78 10.79
C TRP A 7 -1.26 -4.80 11.07
N ASP A 8 -2.51 -4.34 11.19
CA ASP A 8 -3.67 -5.22 11.35
C ASP A 8 -3.79 -6.18 10.15
N LEU A 9 -3.69 -5.62 8.93
CA LEU A 9 -3.78 -6.41 7.70
C LEU A 9 -2.60 -7.38 7.54
N ARG A 10 -1.39 -6.97 7.93
CA ARG A 10 -0.19 -7.81 7.89
C ARG A 10 -0.33 -9.02 8.81
N GLU A 11 -0.82 -8.83 10.03
CA GLU A 11 -1.02 -9.93 10.98
C GLU A 11 -2.12 -10.90 10.51
N ASP A 12 -3.20 -10.38 9.92
CA ASP A 12 -4.24 -11.21 9.31
C ASP A 12 -3.70 -12.03 8.13
N VAL A 13 -2.85 -11.44 7.28
CA VAL A 13 -2.19 -12.16 6.17
C VAL A 13 -1.26 -13.25 6.70
N LYS A 14 -0.45 -12.94 7.71
CA LYS A 14 0.43 -13.91 8.37
C LYS A 14 -0.36 -15.06 8.96
N THR A 15 -1.47 -14.78 9.63
CA THR A 15 -2.29 -15.81 10.26
C THR A 15 -3.04 -16.67 9.25
N LYS A 16 -3.66 -16.04 8.25
CA LYS A 16 -4.52 -16.72 7.27
C LYS A 16 -3.72 -17.48 6.21
N PHE A 17 -2.67 -16.88 5.69
CA PHE A 17 -1.92 -17.41 4.55
C PHE A 17 -0.54 -17.95 4.93
N ARG A 18 -0.10 -17.75 6.18
CA ARG A 18 1.25 -18.12 6.64
C ARG A 18 2.36 -17.45 5.84
N ILE A 19 2.08 -16.23 5.36
CA ILE A 19 3.02 -15.40 4.60
C ILE A 19 3.44 -14.23 5.49
N GLU A 20 4.74 -14.04 5.64
CA GLU A 20 5.29 -12.87 6.30
C GLU A 20 5.52 -11.76 5.29
N ILE A 21 4.92 -10.58 5.55
CA ILE A 21 5.15 -9.38 4.77
C ILE A 21 6.21 -8.55 5.47
N ASP A 22 7.31 -8.30 4.77
CA ASP A 22 8.33 -7.34 5.19
C ASP A 22 7.86 -5.90 4.83
N PRO A 23 7.76 -4.98 5.80
CA PRO A 23 7.27 -3.63 5.55
C PRO A 23 8.11 -2.82 4.57
N TYR A 24 9.42 -3.02 4.54
CA TYR A 24 10.34 -2.29 3.65
C TYR A 24 10.18 -2.77 2.22
N LEU A 25 10.17 -4.09 2.00
CA LEU A 25 9.91 -4.67 0.68
C LEU A 25 8.52 -4.28 0.17
N PHE A 26 7.50 -4.35 1.03
CA PHE A 26 6.15 -3.93 0.66
C PHE A 26 6.09 -2.44 0.30
N ALA A 27 6.82 -1.58 1.02
CA ALA A 27 6.90 -0.16 0.69
C ALA A 27 7.50 0.08 -0.71
N SER A 28 8.46 -0.75 -1.14
CA SER A 28 9.00 -0.72 -2.50
C SER A 28 7.94 -1.12 -3.53
N ASP A 29 7.17 -2.18 -3.26
CA ASP A 29 6.10 -2.65 -4.16
C ASP A 29 5.01 -1.57 -4.36
N LEU A 30 4.73 -0.76 -3.34
CA LEU A 30 3.78 0.35 -3.46
C LEU A 30 4.21 1.43 -4.46
N MET A 31 5.50 1.55 -4.77
CA MET A 31 6.01 2.56 -5.71
C MET A 31 5.73 2.21 -7.17
N VAL A 32 5.35 0.96 -7.48
CA VAL A 32 4.93 0.52 -8.83
C VAL A 32 3.75 1.34 -9.36
N VAL A 33 2.98 1.98 -8.48
CA VAL A 33 1.89 2.90 -8.85
C VAL A 33 2.36 4.05 -9.77
N GLU A 34 3.63 4.46 -9.69
CA GLU A 34 4.19 5.54 -10.52
C GLU A 34 4.26 5.14 -12.01
N GLU A 35 4.24 3.85 -12.31
CA GLU A 35 4.27 3.31 -13.68
C GLU A 35 2.88 3.16 -14.31
N PHE A 36 1.81 3.51 -13.57
CA PHE A 36 0.45 3.36 -14.08
C PHE A 36 0.14 4.53 -15.03
N ASP A 37 -0.17 4.20 -16.28
CA ASP A 37 -0.55 5.20 -17.30
C ASP A 37 -2.06 5.41 -17.42
N PHE A 38 -2.85 4.44 -16.93
CA PHE A 38 -4.32 4.51 -17.00
C PHE A 38 -4.96 3.75 -15.84
N LEU A 39 -6.18 4.16 -15.51
CA LEU A 39 -7.03 3.44 -14.56
C LEU A 39 -8.06 2.59 -15.30
N PRO A 40 -8.36 1.38 -14.80
CA PRO A 40 -9.51 0.63 -15.27
C PRO A 40 -10.80 1.40 -14.96
N LYS A 41 -11.93 0.94 -15.52
CA LYS A 41 -13.23 1.55 -15.23
C LYS A 41 -13.56 1.45 -13.74
N MET A 42 -13.51 2.59 -13.05
CA MET A 42 -13.73 2.65 -11.60
C MET A 42 -15.23 2.74 -11.26
N ILE A 43 -15.66 2.03 -10.21
CA ILE A 43 -17.04 2.13 -9.67
C ILE A 43 -17.27 3.52 -9.03
N LYS A 44 -16.22 4.07 -8.43
CA LYS A 44 -16.19 5.44 -7.90
C LYS A 44 -15.13 6.23 -8.66
N PRO A 45 -15.40 7.47 -9.09
CA PRO A 45 -14.39 8.30 -9.72
C PRO A 45 -13.15 8.42 -8.83
N LEU A 46 -11.99 8.23 -9.43
CA LEU A 46 -10.69 8.39 -8.82
C LEU A 46 -9.75 8.86 -9.92
N GLU A 47 -8.93 9.87 -9.65
CA GLU A 47 -7.89 10.31 -10.55
C GLU A 47 -6.62 9.48 -10.36
N ILE A 48 -5.86 9.30 -11.43
CA ILE A 48 -4.59 8.55 -11.38
C ILE A 48 -3.61 9.18 -10.39
N GLN A 49 -3.61 10.51 -10.31
CA GLN A 49 -2.78 11.25 -9.38
C GLN A 49 -3.16 10.97 -7.92
N GLU A 50 -4.46 10.88 -7.61
CA GLU A 50 -4.93 10.58 -6.25
C GLU A 50 -4.48 9.17 -5.81
N LEU A 51 -4.50 8.20 -6.74
CA LEU A 51 -4.01 6.85 -6.50
C LEU A 51 -2.50 6.84 -6.24
N GLN A 52 -1.74 7.52 -7.10
CA GLN A 52 -0.28 7.63 -7.01
C GLN A 52 0.14 8.30 -5.69
N ASP A 53 -0.48 9.42 -5.34
CA ASP A 53 -0.19 10.16 -4.12
C ASP A 53 -0.48 9.33 -2.87
N PHE A 54 -1.61 8.60 -2.87
CA PHE A 54 -1.96 7.73 -1.76
C PHE A 54 -0.90 6.66 -1.50
N PHE A 55 -0.52 5.90 -2.53
CA PHE A 55 0.44 4.81 -2.38
C PHE A 55 1.86 5.30 -2.11
N LYS A 56 2.25 6.44 -2.68
CA LYS A 56 3.52 7.11 -2.38
C LYS A 56 3.60 7.56 -0.92
N GLN A 57 2.53 8.12 -0.37
CA GLN A 57 2.47 8.50 1.04
C GLN A 57 2.54 7.27 1.95
N LEU A 58 1.83 6.20 1.58
CA LEU A 58 1.86 4.93 2.32
C LEU A 58 3.26 4.30 2.30
N SER A 59 3.93 4.27 1.14
CA SER A 59 5.31 3.79 1.01
C SER A 59 6.27 4.56 1.92
N LYS A 60 6.23 5.90 1.90
CA LYS A 60 7.06 6.74 2.78
C LYS A 60 6.82 6.45 4.27
N LYS A 61 5.56 6.26 4.66
CA LYS A 61 5.18 5.94 6.04
C LYS A 61 5.80 4.61 6.47
N LEU A 62 5.60 3.55 5.68
CA LEU A 62 6.13 2.22 5.97
C LEU A 62 7.65 2.17 5.94
N GLY A 63 8.29 2.85 4.98
CA GLY A 63 9.74 2.95 4.89
C GLY A 63 10.36 3.64 6.11
N LYS A 64 9.72 4.67 6.65
CA LYS A 64 10.19 5.33 7.88
C LYS A 64 10.02 4.44 9.12
N GLU A 65 8.86 3.81 9.26
CA GLU A 65 8.55 2.92 10.40
C GLU A 65 9.39 1.63 10.41
N SER A 66 10.05 1.28 9.29
CA SER A 66 10.93 0.11 9.21
C SER A 66 12.40 0.38 9.60
N ILE A 67 12.81 1.65 9.77
CA ILE A 67 14.21 2.04 10.06
C ILE A 67 14.40 2.40 11.55
N GLU A 68 13.30 2.65 12.29
CA GLU A 68 13.28 2.85 13.75
C GLU A 68 13.06 1.53 14.49
#